data_AF-A0A6P7D1D2-F1
#
_entry.id   AF-A0A6P7D1D2-F1
#
_cell.length_a   1.000
_cell.length_b   1.000
_cell.length_c   1.000
_cell.angle_alpha   90.00
_cell.angle_beta   90.00
_cell.angle_gamma   90.00
#
_symmetry.space_group_name_H-M   'P 1'
#
loop_
_entity.id
_entity.type
_entity.pdbx_description
1 polymer ?
#
loop_
_entity_poly.entity_id
_entity_poly.type
_entity_poly.pdbx_seq_one_letter_code
_entity_poly.pdbx_strand_id
1 'polypeptide(L)'
;MKRASARGSQLLAWVLWLQAWRVAAPCPGACVCYSEPKVTTSCPQQGLQAVPADIPAASQRVFLHGNRIAYVPAAGFRACRNLTILWLHSNALAHIDAAAFSGLALLEQLDLSDNAQLRAVDPATFRGLGRLHTLHLDRCGLRELGPGLFRGLAALQYLYLQDNGLQALPDDAFSDLGNLTHLFLHGNRIPSVPERAFRGLHSLDRLLLHQNRVARVHPHAFRDLGRLMTLYLFANNLSALPAEALAPLRSLQYLRLNDNPWVCDCRARPLWAWLQQFRGSSSELPCSLPARLAGRDLKRLAAPDLEGCAVASRPAPPIWTGGPADEEPLGLPKCCQPDAVDKASVLEAGRPASAGNALKGRVPPGDSAPGNRSGPRHINDSPFGTLPGSAEPPLTAVQPEGSQPPGSPTTGPRRRPGCSRKNRTRSQCRLGQAGGGGGGSGGVEGSGSPPGLACGLVPLALTLVLWTVLGRC
;
A
#
# COMPACT_ATOMS: atom_id res chain seq x y z
N MET A 1 19.94 74.44 24.10
CA MET A 1 19.07 73.50 23.37
C MET A 1 19.19 72.09 23.97
N LYS A 2 18.22 71.59 24.75
CA LYS A 2 18.20 70.19 25.24
C LYS A 2 16.75 69.72 25.52
N ARG A 3 16.03 69.22 24.51
CA ARG A 3 14.69 68.56 24.67
C ARG A 3 14.27 67.69 23.47
N ALA A 4 15.21 66.91 22.91
CA ALA A 4 14.99 66.12 21.68
C ALA A 4 15.59 64.70 21.71
N SER A 5 15.76 64.08 22.89
CA SER A 5 16.25 62.69 23.01
C SER A 5 15.54 61.93 24.14
N ALA A 6 14.24 61.67 23.92
CA ALA A 6 13.38 60.90 24.84
C ALA A 6 12.31 60.08 24.10
N ARG A 7 11.68 60.65 23.06
CA ARG A 7 10.69 59.93 22.23
C ARG A 7 11.32 58.83 21.36
N GLY A 8 12.54 59.03 20.86
CA GLY A 8 13.25 58.05 20.03
C GLY A 8 13.62 56.78 20.80
N SER A 9 14.15 56.91 22.01
CA SER A 9 14.47 55.75 22.88
C SER A 9 13.22 55.02 23.34
N GLN A 10 12.11 55.72 23.62
CA GLN A 10 10.82 55.09 23.91
C GLN A 10 10.28 54.31 22.71
N LEU A 11 10.31 54.86 21.49
CA LEU A 11 9.89 54.15 20.28
C LEU A 11 10.79 52.93 19.99
N LEU A 12 12.11 53.06 20.15
CA LEU A 12 13.03 51.93 19.97
C LEU A 12 12.79 50.85 21.03
N ALA A 13 12.54 51.23 22.28
CA ALA A 13 12.17 50.31 23.35
C ALA A 13 10.84 49.61 23.08
N TRP A 14 9.81 50.32 22.63
CA TRP A 14 8.52 49.73 22.22
C TRP A 14 8.68 48.76 21.05
N VAL A 15 9.48 49.10 20.02
CA VAL A 15 9.76 48.19 18.90
C VAL A 15 10.56 46.97 19.36
N LEU A 16 11.58 47.14 20.21
CA LEU A 16 12.35 46.02 20.77
C LEU A 16 11.49 45.14 21.70
N TRP A 17 10.55 45.72 22.43
CA TRP A 17 9.59 44.99 23.27
C TRP A 17 8.58 44.20 22.42
N LEU A 18 8.07 44.79 21.34
CA LEU A 18 7.21 44.13 20.36
C LEU A 18 7.94 43.02 19.57
N GLN A 19 9.25 43.17 19.28
CA GLN A 19 10.05 42.13 18.64
C GLN A 19 10.48 41.03 19.64
N ALA A 20 10.74 41.38 20.91
CA ALA A 20 10.91 40.40 22.00
C ALA A 20 9.60 39.65 22.30
N TRP A 21 8.45 40.28 22.04
CA TRP A 21 7.12 39.67 22.02
C TRP A 21 6.78 39.00 20.68
N ARG A 22 7.79 38.59 19.89
CA ARG A 22 7.68 37.37 19.07
C ARG A 22 7.65 36.13 19.96
N VAL A 23 6.65 36.06 20.82
CA VAL A 23 6.27 34.83 21.53
C VAL A 23 5.99 33.80 20.45
N ALA A 24 6.83 32.78 20.35
CA ALA A 24 6.54 31.62 19.51
C ALA A 24 5.17 31.09 19.95
N ALA A 25 4.21 31.01 19.01
CA ALA A 25 2.82 30.68 19.32
C ALA A 25 2.79 29.43 20.21
N PRO A 26 2.11 29.49 21.37
CA PRO A 26 2.34 28.56 22.47
C PRO A 26 2.15 27.13 21.97
N CYS A 27 3.19 26.31 22.13
CA CYS A 27 3.10 24.90 21.78
C CYS A 27 2.16 24.21 22.78
N PRO A 28 1.26 23.31 22.34
CA PRO A 28 0.41 22.56 23.27
C PRO A 28 1.27 21.79 24.26
N GLY A 29 0.84 21.72 25.52
CA GLY A 29 1.67 21.15 26.61
C GLY A 29 2.03 19.67 26.45
N ALA A 30 1.38 18.94 25.54
CA ALA A 30 1.68 17.56 25.16
C ALA A 30 2.46 17.45 23.84
N CYS A 31 2.96 18.56 23.28
CA CYS A 31 3.59 18.61 21.97
C CYS A 31 5.01 19.20 22.03
N VAL A 32 5.84 18.82 21.07
CA VAL A 32 7.13 19.46 20.78
C VAL A 32 6.98 20.24 19.48
N CYS A 33 7.24 21.55 19.53
CA CYS A 33 7.15 22.45 18.38
C CYS A 33 8.54 22.95 17.98
N TYR A 34 8.83 22.95 16.68
CA TYR A 34 10.13 23.34 16.14
C TYR A 34 10.03 23.91 14.72
N SER A 35 10.95 24.81 14.36
CA SER A 35 10.88 25.61 13.12
C SER A 35 11.57 24.98 11.91
N GLU A 36 12.58 24.15 12.10
CA GLU A 36 13.48 23.68 11.03
C GLU A 36 13.39 22.16 10.79
N PRO A 37 13.53 21.67 9.54
CA PRO A 37 13.57 22.42 8.28
C PRO A 37 12.20 22.95 7.82
N LYS A 38 11.13 22.67 8.58
CA LYS A 38 9.74 23.14 8.37
C LYS A 38 9.07 23.31 9.73
N VAL A 39 8.16 24.28 9.86
CA VAL A 39 7.42 24.52 11.11
C VAL A 39 6.58 23.28 11.44
N THR A 40 6.83 22.68 12.59
CA THR A 40 6.31 21.35 12.95
C THR A 40 5.73 21.36 14.36
N THR A 41 4.59 20.69 14.53
CA THR A 41 3.98 20.37 15.83
C THR A 41 3.89 18.86 15.97
N SER A 42 4.65 18.28 16.89
CA SER A 42 4.79 16.82 17.06
C SER A 42 4.28 16.38 18.42
N CYS A 43 3.22 15.58 18.45
CA CYS A 43 2.59 15.06 19.67
C CYS A 43 2.28 13.54 19.59
N PRO A 44 3.18 12.68 19.07
CA PRO A 44 2.91 11.26 18.91
C PRO A 44 2.88 10.52 20.25
N GLN A 45 2.04 9.47 20.34
CA GLN A 45 2.03 8.52 21.47
C GLN A 45 1.75 9.13 22.87
N GLN A 46 1.13 10.30 22.94
CA GLN A 46 0.81 11.00 24.21
C GLN A 46 -0.54 10.59 24.82
N GLY A 47 -1.28 9.68 24.18
CA GLY A 47 -2.60 9.23 24.63
C GLY A 47 -3.73 10.25 24.43
N LEU A 48 -3.53 11.27 23.58
CA LEU A 48 -4.51 12.33 23.30
C LEU A 48 -5.85 11.75 22.84
N GLN A 49 -6.96 12.19 23.44
CA GLN A 49 -8.32 11.75 23.09
C GLN A 49 -8.98 12.61 22.00
N ALA A 50 -8.40 13.78 21.71
CA ALA A 50 -8.87 14.75 20.72
C ALA A 50 -7.68 15.47 20.07
N VAL A 51 -7.93 16.15 18.95
CA VAL A 51 -6.95 17.07 18.33
C VAL A 51 -6.72 18.26 19.28
N PRO A 52 -5.46 18.63 19.61
CA PRO A 52 -5.18 19.82 20.42
C PRO A 52 -5.72 21.11 19.78
N ALA A 53 -6.33 21.99 20.59
CA ALA A 53 -6.98 23.21 20.10
C ALA A 53 -6.00 24.37 19.81
N ASP A 54 -4.78 24.24 20.31
CA ASP A 54 -3.72 25.23 20.41
C ASP A 54 -2.54 24.95 19.44
N ILE A 55 -2.76 24.13 18.40
CA ILE A 55 -1.77 23.89 17.34
C ILE A 55 -1.42 25.23 16.64
N PRO A 56 -0.14 25.63 16.59
CA PRO A 56 0.28 26.86 15.92
C PRO A 56 -0.21 26.94 14.47
N ALA A 57 -0.90 28.03 14.11
CA ALA A 57 -1.44 28.27 12.77
C ALA A 57 -0.37 28.28 11.64
N ALA A 58 0.89 28.54 12.00
CA ALA A 58 2.04 28.49 11.10
C ALA A 58 2.54 27.06 10.78
N SER A 59 2.01 26.02 11.45
CA SER A 59 2.45 24.63 11.29
C SER A 59 2.30 24.12 9.86
N GLN A 60 3.41 23.62 9.32
CA GLN A 60 3.53 22.98 8.02
C GLN A 60 3.49 21.45 8.13
N ARG A 61 3.86 20.90 9.29
CA ARG A 61 3.76 19.48 9.62
C ARG A 61 3.08 19.29 10.97
N VAL A 62 2.10 18.39 11.05
CA VAL A 62 1.42 18.03 12.30
C VAL A 62 1.42 16.51 12.45
N PHE A 63 2.00 16.02 13.56
CA PHE A 63 2.11 14.60 13.86
C PHE A 63 1.32 14.26 15.13
N LEU A 64 0.22 13.54 14.96
CA LEU A 64 -0.72 13.16 16.02
C LEU A 64 -0.94 11.63 16.06
N HIS A 65 -0.05 10.85 15.44
CA HIS A 65 -0.17 9.39 15.37
C HIS A 65 0.04 8.67 16.71
N GLY A 66 -0.46 7.44 16.82
CA GLY A 66 -0.28 6.61 18.02
C GLY A 66 -1.05 7.12 19.25
N ASN A 67 -2.04 7.98 19.05
CA ASN A 67 -2.87 8.55 20.11
C ASN A 67 -4.20 7.80 20.22
N ARG A 68 -5.20 8.39 20.90
CA ARG A 68 -6.54 7.83 21.10
C ARG A 68 -7.62 8.77 20.55
N ILE A 69 -7.28 9.56 19.53
CA ILE A 69 -8.18 10.54 18.92
C ILE A 69 -9.32 9.76 18.25
N ALA A 70 -10.56 10.04 18.66
CA ALA A 70 -11.75 9.33 18.16
C ALA A 70 -12.51 10.12 17.07
N TYR A 71 -12.31 11.44 17.01
CA TYR A 71 -13.06 12.36 16.15
C TYR A 71 -12.17 13.51 15.66
N VAL A 72 -12.29 13.86 14.38
CA VAL A 72 -11.71 15.09 13.81
C VAL A 72 -12.82 16.08 13.44
N PRO A 73 -12.97 17.22 14.15
CA PRO A 73 -13.99 18.23 13.86
C PRO A 73 -13.61 19.18 12.72
N ALA A 74 -14.59 19.83 12.08
CA ALA A 74 -14.39 20.88 11.06
C ALA A 74 -13.43 22.01 11.48
N ALA A 75 -13.32 22.29 12.77
CA ALA A 75 -12.44 23.33 13.30
C ALA A 75 -10.98 22.88 13.48
N GLY A 76 -10.71 21.56 13.59
CA GLY A 76 -9.49 21.01 14.18
C GLY A 76 -8.18 21.45 13.52
N PHE A 77 -8.18 21.67 12.21
CA PHE A 77 -7.01 22.17 11.47
C PHE A 77 -7.28 23.48 10.72
N ARG A 78 -8.44 24.13 10.95
CA ARG A 78 -8.93 25.28 10.16
C ARG A 78 -7.98 26.50 10.19
N ALA A 79 -7.17 26.64 11.23
CA ALA A 79 -6.15 27.68 11.36
C ALA A 79 -4.84 27.36 10.61
N CYS A 80 -4.50 26.09 10.42
CA CYS A 80 -3.21 25.62 9.88
C CYS A 80 -3.16 25.70 8.35
N ARG A 81 -3.34 26.90 7.78
CA ARG A 81 -3.42 27.11 6.31
C ARG A 81 -2.15 26.71 5.54
N ASN A 82 -1.02 26.62 6.23
CA ASN A 82 0.27 26.25 5.66
C ASN A 82 0.60 24.75 5.78
N LEU A 83 -0.32 23.92 6.27
CA LEU A 83 -0.12 22.49 6.52
C LEU A 83 0.10 21.71 5.23
N THR A 84 1.27 21.07 5.09
CA THR A 84 1.61 20.19 3.97
C THR A 84 1.63 18.71 4.35
N ILE A 85 1.91 18.36 5.62
CA ILE A 85 1.87 16.98 6.12
C ILE A 85 1.00 16.88 7.37
N LEU A 86 0.02 15.97 7.35
CA LEU A 86 -0.80 15.61 8.51
C LEU A 86 -0.78 14.09 8.74
N TRP A 87 -0.27 13.67 9.90
CA TRP A 87 -0.29 12.26 10.32
C TRP A 87 -1.24 12.05 11.50
N LEU A 88 -2.28 11.23 11.28
CA LEU A 88 -3.31 10.82 12.23
C LEU A 88 -3.42 9.28 12.32
N HIS A 89 -2.47 8.54 11.75
CA HIS A 89 -2.49 7.08 11.75
C HIS A 89 -2.43 6.47 13.16
N SER A 90 -2.81 5.20 13.29
CA SER A 90 -2.77 4.44 14.55
C SER A 90 -3.46 5.20 15.70
N ASN A 91 -4.72 5.58 15.46
CA ASN A 91 -5.58 6.29 16.40
C ASN A 91 -6.87 5.49 16.64
N ALA A 92 -7.85 6.11 17.30
CA ALA A 92 -9.16 5.50 17.58
C ALA A 92 -10.27 6.08 16.68
N LEU A 93 -9.94 6.64 15.50
CA LEU A 93 -10.89 7.42 14.71
C LEU A 93 -12.11 6.57 14.32
N ALA A 94 -13.28 7.04 14.74
CA ALA A 94 -14.58 6.48 14.39
C ALA A 94 -15.40 7.43 13.49
N HIS A 95 -15.01 8.71 13.42
CA HIS A 95 -15.65 9.72 12.57
C HIS A 95 -14.68 10.83 12.19
N ILE A 96 -14.79 11.32 10.95
CA ILE A 96 -14.09 12.52 10.45
C ILE A 96 -15.17 13.44 9.87
N ASP A 97 -15.24 14.68 10.37
CA ASP A 97 -16.16 15.70 9.88
C ASP A 97 -15.92 15.98 8.38
N ALA A 98 -17.00 16.10 7.60
CA ALA A 98 -16.97 16.37 6.17
C ALA A 98 -16.19 17.65 5.80
N ALA A 99 -16.00 18.58 6.74
CA ALA A 99 -15.21 19.80 6.58
C ALA A 99 -13.88 19.81 7.37
N ALA A 100 -13.46 18.69 7.99
CA ALA A 100 -12.24 18.56 8.80
C ALA A 100 -10.96 19.12 8.15
N PHE A 101 -10.83 18.95 6.83
CA PHE A 101 -9.66 19.36 6.04
C PHE A 101 -9.95 20.59 5.14
N SER A 102 -11.05 21.32 5.40
CA SER A 102 -11.57 22.34 4.50
C SER A 102 -10.65 23.55 4.34
N GLY A 103 -10.14 23.72 3.12
CA GLY A 103 -9.19 24.78 2.77
C GLY A 103 -7.78 24.54 3.31
N LEU A 104 -7.38 23.28 3.54
CA LEU A 104 -5.98 22.86 3.61
C LEU A 104 -5.41 22.68 2.20
N ALA A 105 -5.52 23.71 1.35
CA ALA A 105 -5.20 23.63 -0.09
C ALA A 105 -3.70 23.42 -0.40
N LEU A 106 -2.85 23.44 0.63
CA LEU A 106 -1.42 23.14 0.57
C LEU A 106 -1.05 21.74 1.09
N LEU A 107 -2.04 20.91 1.46
CA LEU A 107 -1.79 19.57 1.98
C LEU A 107 -1.27 18.64 0.88
N GLU A 108 -0.10 18.05 1.11
CA GLU A 108 0.65 17.19 0.18
C GLU A 108 0.63 15.72 0.63
N GLN A 109 0.62 15.46 1.94
CA GLN A 109 0.47 14.13 2.53
C GLN A 109 -0.60 14.13 3.64
N LEU A 110 -1.55 13.21 3.54
CA LEU A 110 -2.55 12.93 4.57
C LEU A 110 -2.50 11.44 4.91
N ASP A 111 -2.20 11.14 6.17
CA ASP A 111 -2.18 9.76 6.68
C ASP A 111 -3.25 9.56 7.75
N LEU A 112 -4.24 8.73 7.42
CA LEU A 112 -5.35 8.33 8.28
C LEU A 112 -5.33 6.82 8.56
N SER A 113 -4.28 6.10 8.16
CA SER A 113 -4.22 4.63 8.21
C SER A 113 -4.35 4.05 9.63
N ASP A 114 -4.61 2.74 9.72
CA ASP A 114 -4.63 2.03 11.02
C ASP A 114 -5.66 2.62 12.01
N ASN A 115 -6.82 3.02 11.48
CA ASN A 115 -7.97 3.55 12.22
C ASN A 115 -9.21 2.66 11.99
N ALA A 116 -9.12 1.39 12.41
CA ALA A 116 -10.06 0.32 12.03
C ALA A 116 -11.54 0.52 12.43
N GLN A 117 -11.87 1.55 13.21
CA GLN A 117 -13.26 1.89 13.56
C GLN A 117 -13.90 2.95 12.66
N LEU A 118 -13.15 3.56 11.73
CA LEU A 118 -13.62 4.64 10.87
C LEU A 118 -14.75 4.19 9.93
N ARG A 119 -14.58 3.02 9.27
CA ARG A 119 -15.59 2.26 8.49
C ARG A 119 -16.20 2.94 7.25
N ALA A 120 -16.26 4.26 7.21
CA ALA A 120 -16.72 5.10 6.11
C ALA A 120 -16.05 6.49 6.18
N VAL A 121 -16.03 7.22 5.08
CA VAL A 121 -15.55 8.62 4.98
C VAL A 121 -16.55 9.39 4.12
N ASP A 122 -16.89 10.62 4.52
CA ASP A 122 -17.85 11.43 3.78
C ASP A 122 -17.30 11.86 2.39
N PRO A 123 -18.09 11.81 1.30
CA PRO A 123 -17.65 12.23 -0.04
C PRO A 123 -17.25 13.71 -0.19
N ALA A 124 -17.34 14.53 0.85
CA ALA A 124 -16.82 15.88 0.91
C ALA A 124 -15.47 16.03 1.63
N THR A 125 -15.05 15.05 2.44
CA THR A 125 -13.88 15.13 3.34
C THR A 125 -12.59 15.59 2.65
N PHE A 126 -12.34 15.18 1.41
CA PHE A 126 -11.11 15.50 0.67
C PHE A 126 -11.26 16.65 -0.36
N ARG A 127 -12.42 17.34 -0.40
CA ARG A 127 -12.66 18.39 -1.40
C ARG A 127 -11.72 19.58 -1.21
N GLY A 128 -11.08 20.00 -2.31
CA GLY A 128 -10.15 21.12 -2.33
C GLY A 128 -8.71 20.78 -1.95
N LEU A 129 -8.39 19.52 -1.63
CA LEU A 129 -7.02 19.04 -1.39
C LEU A 129 -6.25 18.83 -2.71
N GLY A 130 -6.30 19.80 -3.61
CA GLY A 130 -5.78 19.71 -4.99
C GLY A 130 -4.25 19.60 -5.13
N ARG A 131 -3.51 19.60 -4.02
CA ARG A 131 -2.05 19.36 -3.96
C ARG A 131 -1.69 18.04 -3.26
N LEU A 132 -2.67 17.25 -2.86
CA LEU A 132 -2.45 15.99 -2.15
C LEU A 132 -1.77 14.98 -3.09
N HIS A 133 -0.53 14.60 -2.78
CA HIS A 133 0.27 13.62 -3.52
C HIS A 133 0.09 12.21 -2.94
N THR A 134 -0.09 12.11 -1.62
CA THR A 134 -0.17 10.83 -0.91
C THR A 134 -1.35 10.81 0.06
N LEU A 135 -2.22 9.82 -0.07
CA LEU A 135 -3.35 9.57 0.81
C LEU A 135 -3.32 8.13 1.33
N HIS A 136 -3.23 7.97 2.65
CA HIS A 136 -3.35 6.68 3.31
C HIS A 136 -4.73 6.51 3.97
N LEU A 137 -5.42 5.45 3.58
CA LEU A 137 -6.73 5.03 4.09
C LEU A 137 -6.78 3.51 4.33
N ASP A 138 -5.63 2.84 4.36
CA ASP A 138 -5.51 1.43 4.65
C ASP A 138 -5.76 1.11 6.13
N ARG A 139 -6.28 -0.09 6.41
CA ARG A 139 -6.66 -0.54 7.76
C ARG A 139 -7.70 0.34 8.47
N CYS A 140 -8.46 1.14 7.73
CA CYS A 140 -9.55 1.99 8.24
C CYS A 140 -10.90 1.25 8.38
N GLY A 141 -10.96 -0.04 8.03
CA GLY A 141 -12.18 -0.85 8.07
C GLY A 141 -13.24 -0.44 7.03
N LEU A 142 -12.87 0.31 6.00
CA LEU A 142 -13.78 0.91 5.01
C LEU A 142 -14.58 -0.16 4.28
N ARG A 143 -15.91 -0.01 4.21
CA ARG A 143 -16.80 -1.00 3.58
C ARG A 143 -17.12 -0.72 2.11
N GLU A 144 -17.03 0.55 1.73
CA GLU A 144 -17.36 1.09 0.42
C GLU A 144 -16.55 2.36 0.13
N LEU A 145 -16.58 2.82 -1.13
CA LEU A 145 -16.02 4.09 -1.55
C LEU A 145 -17.17 5.01 -1.96
N GLY A 146 -17.36 6.11 -1.23
CA GLY A 146 -18.48 7.03 -1.46
C GLY A 146 -18.40 7.72 -2.84
N PRO A 147 -19.55 8.07 -3.46
CA PRO A 147 -19.58 8.61 -4.82
C PRO A 147 -18.86 9.95 -4.91
N GLY A 148 -17.75 9.97 -5.65
CA GLY A 148 -16.90 11.16 -5.79
C GLY A 148 -15.98 11.46 -4.60
N LEU A 149 -15.72 10.49 -3.71
CA LEU A 149 -14.83 10.64 -2.55
C LEU A 149 -13.43 11.20 -2.92
N PHE A 150 -12.88 10.80 -4.06
CA PHE A 150 -11.57 11.24 -4.54
C PHE A 150 -11.63 12.33 -5.63
N ARG A 151 -12.79 12.97 -5.83
CA ARG A 151 -13.01 13.95 -6.89
C ARG A 151 -12.12 15.19 -6.72
N GLY A 152 -11.47 15.62 -7.79
CA GLY A 152 -10.58 16.77 -7.82
C GLY A 152 -9.18 16.57 -7.21
N LEU A 153 -8.81 15.36 -6.76
CA LEU A 153 -7.47 15.06 -6.25
C LEU A 153 -6.45 14.84 -7.38
N ALA A 154 -6.38 15.78 -8.33
CA ALA A 154 -5.62 15.63 -9.57
C ALA A 154 -4.09 15.57 -9.38
N ALA A 155 -3.55 15.94 -8.21
CA ALA A 155 -2.14 15.80 -7.86
C ALA A 155 -1.77 14.43 -7.26
N LEU A 156 -2.75 13.56 -6.96
CA LEU A 156 -2.53 12.33 -6.19
C LEU A 156 -1.69 11.33 -6.98
N GLN A 157 -0.61 10.85 -6.37
CA GLN A 157 0.36 9.91 -6.92
C GLN A 157 0.29 8.53 -6.24
N TYR A 158 -0.04 8.50 -4.95
CA TYR A 158 -0.13 7.30 -4.11
C TYR A 158 -1.46 7.24 -3.36
N LEU A 159 -2.22 6.16 -3.54
CA LEU A 159 -3.47 5.89 -2.83
C LEU A 159 -3.45 4.50 -2.20
N TYR A 160 -3.40 4.47 -0.86
CA TYR A 160 -3.40 3.25 -0.06
C TYR A 160 -4.81 2.96 0.47
N LEU A 161 -5.38 1.84 0.04
CA LEU A 161 -6.72 1.36 0.41
C LEU A 161 -6.71 -0.13 0.83
N GLN A 162 -5.52 -0.72 1.04
CA GLN A 162 -5.37 -2.12 1.43
C GLN A 162 -5.93 -2.43 2.83
N ASP A 163 -6.07 -3.73 3.13
CA ASP A 163 -6.49 -4.24 4.44
C ASP A 163 -7.82 -3.61 4.95
N ASN A 164 -8.74 -3.35 4.02
CA ASN A 164 -10.06 -2.78 4.29
C ASN A 164 -11.19 -3.81 4.07
N GLY A 165 -12.43 -3.39 4.30
CA GLY A 165 -13.63 -4.19 4.10
C GLY A 165 -14.31 -3.99 2.75
N LEU A 166 -13.65 -3.44 1.71
CA LEU A 166 -14.32 -2.97 0.49
C LEU A 166 -15.00 -4.12 -0.26
N GLN A 167 -16.33 -4.03 -0.40
CA GLN A 167 -17.17 -5.07 -1.02
C GLN A 167 -17.50 -4.80 -2.51
N ALA A 168 -17.15 -3.62 -3.02
CA ALA A 168 -17.37 -3.22 -4.40
C ALA A 168 -16.28 -2.25 -4.84
N LEU A 169 -16.12 -2.12 -6.16
CA LEU A 169 -15.27 -1.10 -6.78
C LEU A 169 -16.14 -0.33 -7.77
N PRO A 170 -16.64 0.88 -7.42
CA PRO A 170 -17.55 1.62 -8.28
C PRO A 170 -16.90 2.07 -9.59
N ASP A 171 -17.70 2.19 -10.65
CA ASP A 171 -17.29 2.87 -11.88
C ASP A 171 -16.95 4.35 -11.60
N ASP A 172 -16.00 4.90 -12.36
CA ASP A 172 -15.53 6.30 -12.27
C ASP A 172 -14.96 6.71 -10.89
N ALA A 173 -14.81 5.80 -9.92
CA ALA A 173 -14.37 6.12 -8.54
C ALA A 173 -13.03 6.85 -8.44
N PHE A 174 -12.18 6.69 -9.46
CA PHE A 174 -10.85 7.29 -9.57
C PHE A 174 -10.70 8.22 -10.80
N SER A 175 -11.79 8.67 -11.42
CA SER A 175 -11.81 9.36 -12.73
C SER A 175 -10.85 10.55 -12.84
N ASP A 176 -10.67 11.27 -11.74
CA ASP A 176 -9.92 12.53 -11.68
C ASP A 176 -8.44 12.32 -11.34
N LEU A 177 -8.02 11.09 -11.02
CA LEU A 177 -6.70 10.75 -10.49
C LEU A 177 -5.67 10.51 -11.60
N GLY A 178 -5.62 11.42 -12.58
CA GLY A 178 -4.80 11.27 -13.80
C GLY A 178 -3.29 11.16 -13.57
N ASN A 179 -2.79 11.63 -12.41
CA ASN A 179 -1.39 11.54 -12.00
C ASN A 179 -1.08 10.34 -11.07
N LEU A 180 -2.07 9.49 -10.77
CA LEU A 180 -1.89 8.38 -9.85
C LEU A 180 -0.94 7.35 -10.45
N THR A 181 0.11 7.01 -9.71
CA THR A 181 1.12 6.02 -10.11
C THR A 181 0.94 4.70 -9.38
N HIS A 182 0.46 4.74 -8.13
CA HIS A 182 0.37 3.59 -7.24
C HIS A 182 -1.02 3.49 -6.60
N LEU A 183 -1.72 2.38 -6.87
CA LEU A 183 -3.03 2.07 -6.30
C LEU A 183 -3.00 0.71 -5.60
N PHE A 184 -3.17 0.73 -4.28
CA PHE A 184 -3.13 -0.45 -3.43
C PHE A 184 -4.55 -0.80 -2.94
N LEU A 185 -5.11 -1.90 -3.46
CA LEU A 185 -6.47 -2.38 -3.17
C LEU A 185 -6.48 -3.83 -2.64
N HIS A 186 -5.32 -4.34 -2.22
CA HIS A 186 -5.17 -5.72 -1.73
C HIS A 186 -5.76 -5.93 -0.34
N GLY A 187 -5.94 -7.19 0.10
CA GLY A 187 -6.50 -7.49 1.43
C GLY A 187 -7.96 -7.04 1.61
N ASN A 188 -8.74 -6.96 0.53
CA ASN A 188 -10.12 -6.46 0.51
C ASN A 188 -11.11 -7.58 0.11
N ARG A 189 -12.37 -7.23 -0.18
CA ARG A 189 -13.45 -8.19 -0.46
C ARG A 189 -14.07 -7.99 -1.86
N ILE A 190 -13.35 -7.33 -2.77
CA ILE A 190 -13.85 -6.93 -4.09
C ILE A 190 -14.18 -8.19 -4.93
N PRO A 191 -15.44 -8.37 -5.40
CA PRO A 191 -15.88 -9.59 -6.08
C PRO A 191 -15.68 -9.55 -7.61
N SER A 192 -15.55 -8.37 -8.19
CA SER A 192 -15.40 -8.17 -9.64
C SER A 192 -14.87 -6.79 -9.98
N VAL A 193 -14.17 -6.67 -11.10
CA VAL A 193 -13.77 -5.37 -11.67
C VAL A 193 -14.73 -4.99 -12.82
N PRO A 194 -15.58 -3.95 -12.67
CA PRO A 194 -16.45 -3.46 -13.75
C PRO A 194 -15.68 -2.65 -14.81
N GLU A 195 -16.38 -2.19 -15.85
CA GLU A 195 -15.77 -1.61 -17.05
C GLU A 195 -14.99 -0.31 -16.78
N ARG A 196 -15.51 0.58 -15.92
CA ARG A 196 -14.97 1.94 -15.74
C ARG A 196 -14.37 2.13 -14.35
N ALA A 197 -14.08 1.03 -13.66
CA ALA A 197 -13.46 1.00 -12.34
C ALA A 197 -12.12 1.76 -12.28
N PHE A 198 -11.32 1.67 -13.35
CA PHE A 198 -9.97 2.26 -13.46
C PHE A 198 -9.86 3.30 -14.57
N ARG A 199 -11.00 3.89 -14.97
CA ARG A 199 -11.06 4.97 -15.95
C ARG A 199 -10.28 6.20 -15.45
N GLY A 200 -9.56 6.87 -16.36
CA GLY A 200 -8.79 8.08 -16.06
C GLY A 200 -7.40 7.85 -15.46
N LEU A 201 -7.05 6.61 -15.07
CA LEU A 201 -5.78 6.26 -14.42
C LEU A 201 -4.60 6.14 -15.41
N HIS A 202 -4.41 7.16 -16.25
CA HIS A 202 -3.47 7.16 -17.37
C HIS A 202 -1.98 7.10 -16.96
N SER A 203 -1.64 7.49 -15.73
CA SER A 203 -0.27 7.49 -15.19
C SER A 203 0.08 6.27 -14.33
N LEU A 204 -0.83 5.30 -14.20
CA LEU A 204 -0.68 4.20 -13.24
C LEU A 204 0.47 3.26 -13.63
N ASP A 205 1.41 3.04 -12.69
CA ASP A 205 2.51 2.08 -12.78
C ASP A 205 2.15 0.75 -12.11
N ARG A 206 1.50 0.83 -10.94
CA ARG A 206 1.30 -0.30 -10.03
C ARG A 206 -0.14 -0.41 -9.54
N LEU A 207 -0.76 -1.54 -9.86
CA LEU A 207 -2.12 -1.90 -9.42
C LEU A 207 -2.09 -3.21 -8.65
N LEU A 208 -2.30 -3.14 -7.34
CA LEU A 208 -2.29 -4.32 -6.47
C LEU A 208 -3.72 -4.70 -6.04
N LEU A 209 -4.27 -5.74 -6.66
CA LEU A 209 -5.62 -6.29 -6.44
C LEU A 209 -5.59 -7.72 -5.84
N HIS A 210 -4.43 -8.17 -5.37
CA HIS A 210 -4.27 -9.49 -4.78
C HIS A 210 -5.01 -9.64 -3.45
N GLN A 211 -5.19 -10.87 -2.96
CA GLN A 211 -5.90 -11.16 -1.70
C GLN A 211 -7.29 -10.47 -1.66
N ASN A 212 -8.09 -10.76 -2.67
CA ASN A 212 -9.46 -10.26 -2.84
C ASN A 212 -10.39 -11.43 -3.20
N ARG A 213 -11.59 -11.14 -3.73
CA ARG A 213 -12.58 -12.14 -4.13
C ARG A 213 -12.93 -12.04 -5.62
N VAL A 214 -12.04 -11.46 -6.44
CA VAL A 214 -12.31 -11.13 -7.83
C VAL A 214 -12.54 -12.42 -8.62
N ALA A 215 -13.79 -12.64 -9.03
CA ALA A 215 -14.19 -13.79 -9.84
C ALA A 215 -14.27 -13.47 -11.34
N ARG A 216 -14.33 -12.18 -11.70
CA ARG A 216 -14.43 -11.68 -13.08
C ARG A 216 -13.85 -10.28 -13.22
N VAL A 217 -13.26 -10.00 -14.38
CA VAL A 217 -12.77 -8.69 -14.83
C VAL A 217 -13.44 -8.35 -16.16
N HIS A 218 -13.93 -7.13 -16.34
CA HIS A 218 -14.55 -6.72 -17.60
C HIS A 218 -13.51 -6.66 -18.75
N PRO A 219 -13.84 -7.07 -20.00
CA PRO A 219 -12.92 -7.01 -21.14
C PRO A 219 -12.26 -5.65 -21.41
N HIS A 220 -12.84 -4.54 -20.96
CA HIS A 220 -12.25 -3.20 -21.09
C HIS A 220 -11.81 -2.55 -19.76
N ALA A 221 -11.85 -3.28 -18.63
CA ALA A 221 -11.58 -2.74 -17.29
C ALA A 221 -10.23 -2.01 -17.13
N PHE A 222 -9.24 -2.37 -17.96
CA PHE A 222 -7.90 -1.81 -17.93
C PHE A 222 -7.57 -0.93 -19.15
N ARG A 223 -8.58 -0.49 -19.92
CA ARG A 223 -8.44 0.27 -21.17
C ARG A 223 -7.49 1.48 -21.08
N ASP A 224 -7.55 2.19 -19.96
CA ASP A 224 -6.80 3.44 -19.75
C ASP A 224 -5.40 3.21 -19.15
N LEU A 225 -5.09 1.99 -18.70
CA LEU A 225 -3.89 1.62 -17.93
C LEU A 225 -2.65 1.37 -18.82
N GLY A 226 -2.47 2.16 -19.89
CA GLY A 226 -1.45 1.94 -20.91
C GLY A 226 0.00 1.97 -20.39
N ARG A 227 0.24 2.64 -19.26
CA ARG A 227 1.57 2.81 -18.61
C ARG A 227 1.86 1.77 -17.51
N LEU A 228 0.92 0.89 -17.19
CA LEU A 228 1.01 -0.04 -16.07
C LEU A 228 2.15 -1.05 -16.26
N MET A 229 3.12 -1.06 -15.34
CA MET A 229 4.25 -2.01 -15.34
C MET A 229 4.00 -3.20 -14.42
N THR A 230 3.21 -3.05 -13.35
CA THR A 230 2.92 -4.13 -12.38
C THR A 230 1.43 -4.32 -12.13
N LEU A 231 0.93 -5.54 -12.38
CA LEU A 231 -0.43 -5.97 -12.05
C LEU A 231 -0.41 -7.24 -11.19
N TYR A 232 -0.87 -7.14 -9.94
CA TYR A 232 -1.02 -8.31 -9.05
C TYR A 232 -2.50 -8.64 -8.86
N LEU A 233 -2.90 -9.82 -9.34
CA LEU A 233 -4.24 -10.40 -9.22
C LEU A 233 -4.22 -11.77 -8.52
N PHE A 234 -3.08 -12.19 -7.95
CA PHE A 234 -2.97 -13.46 -7.23
C PHE A 234 -3.84 -13.53 -5.97
N ALA A 235 -4.11 -14.73 -5.45
CA ALA A 235 -5.01 -14.94 -4.30
C ALA A 235 -6.39 -14.29 -4.52
N ASN A 236 -7.09 -14.76 -5.56
CA ASN A 236 -8.42 -14.33 -5.97
C ASN A 236 -9.25 -15.54 -6.45
N ASN A 237 -10.42 -15.30 -7.04
CA ASN A 237 -11.35 -16.35 -7.47
C ASN A 237 -11.49 -16.43 -9.01
N LEU A 238 -10.46 -16.02 -9.76
CA LEU A 238 -10.49 -16.02 -11.23
C LEU A 238 -10.45 -17.44 -11.77
N SER A 239 -11.54 -17.85 -12.41
CA SER A 239 -11.58 -19.07 -13.24
C SER A 239 -11.06 -18.83 -14.66
N ALA A 240 -11.15 -17.58 -15.13
CA ALA A 240 -10.73 -17.12 -16.45
C ALA A 240 -10.43 -15.61 -16.41
N LEU A 241 -9.66 -15.12 -17.38
CA LEU A 241 -9.35 -13.70 -17.56
C LEU A 241 -9.35 -13.39 -19.07
N PRO A 242 -10.19 -12.47 -19.57
CA PRO A 242 -10.21 -12.10 -20.98
C PRO A 242 -8.87 -11.48 -21.41
N ALA A 243 -8.33 -11.90 -22.56
CA ALA A 243 -7.09 -11.35 -23.12
C ALA A 243 -7.29 -9.91 -23.60
N GLU A 244 -8.52 -9.56 -23.95
CA GLU A 244 -9.02 -8.24 -24.29
C GLU A 244 -8.73 -7.23 -23.17
N ALA A 245 -8.81 -7.65 -21.90
CA ALA A 245 -8.47 -6.80 -20.75
C ALA A 245 -6.96 -6.60 -20.60
N LEU A 246 -6.13 -7.53 -21.07
CA LEU A 246 -4.67 -7.42 -21.01
C LEU A 246 -4.06 -6.69 -22.21
N ALA A 247 -4.74 -6.68 -23.37
CA ALA A 247 -4.27 -6.02 -24.59
C ALA A 247 -3.93 -4.51 -24.47
N PRO A 248 -4.61 -3.70 -23.63
CA PRO A 248 -4.24 -2.31 -23.38
C PRO A 248 -2.93 -2.12 -22.59
N LEU A 249 -2.46 -3.14 -21.87
CA LEU A 249 -1.35 -3.05 -20.89
C LEU A 249 0.04 -3.07 -21.54
N ARG A 250 0.29 -2.11 -22.44
CA ARG A 250 1.48 -2.08 -23.33
C ARG A 250 2.81 -1.97 -22.61
N SER A 251 2.84 -1.41 -21.40
CA SER A 251 4.04 -1.26 -20.57
C SER A 251 4.25 -2.38 -19.53
N LEU A 252 3.41 -3.43 -19.54
CA LEU A 252 3.41 -4.43 -18.47
C LEU A 252 4.69 -5.27 -18.42
N GLN A 253 5.32 -5.32 -17.25
CA GLN A 253 6.56 -6.06 -16.99
C GLN A 253 6.35 -7.20 -15.99
N TYR A 254 5.44 -7.04 -15.01
CA TYR A 254 5.23 -7.98 -13.92
C TYR A 254 3.74 -8.30 -13.72
N LEU A 255 3.38 -9.57 -13.94
CA LEU A 255 2.01 -10.07 -13.84
C LEU A 255 1.94 -11.26 -12.86
N ARG A 256 1.20 -11.11 -11.76
CA ARG A 256 0.97 -12.21 -10.80
C ARG A 256 -0.47 -12.68 -10.83
N LEU A 257 -0.66 -13.96 -11.13
CA LEU A 257 -1.91 -14.66 -11.39
C LEU A 257 -2.00 -16.03 -10.67
N ASN A 258 -1.02 -16.39 -9.84
CA ASN A 258 -1.04 -17.57 -8.97
C ASN A 258 -2.23 -17.53 -7.99
N ASP A 259 -2.50 -18.66 -7.32
CA ASP A 259 -3.54 -18.78 -6.28
C ASP A 259 -4.92 -18.29 -6.76
N ASN A 260 -5.33 -18.79 -7.93
CA ASN A 260 -6.63 -18.57 -8.56
C ASN A 260 -7.10 -19.91 -9.16
N PRO A 261 -8.41 -20.23 -9.15
CA PRO A 261 -8.96 -21.51 -9.59
C PRO A 261 -9.09 -21.61 -11.12
N TRP A 262 -7.97 -21.50 -11.85
CA TRP A 262 -7.94 -21.46 -13.32
C TRP A 262 -8.60 -22.69 -13.96
N VAL A 263 -9.52 -22.43 -14.90
CA VAL A 263 -10.18 -23.48 -15.71
C VAL A 263 -9.51 -23.53 -17.08
N CYS A 264 -8.56 -24.45 -17.24
CA CYS A 264 -7.76 -24.67 -18.43
C CYS A 264 -8.52 -25.48 -19.48
N ASP A 265 -9.59 -24.89 -20.01
CA ASP A 265 -10.38 -25.41 -21.12
C ASP A 265 -10.43 -24.41 -22.28
N CYS A 266 -11.41 -24.52 -23.17
CA CYS A 266 -11.69 -23.57 -24.23
C CYS A 266 -11.63 -22.08 -23.82
N ARG A 267 -12.00 -21.72 -22.58
CA ARG A 267 -12.04 -20.34 -22.07
C ARG A 267 -10.66 -19.79 -21.71
N ALA A 268 -9.67 -20.65 -21.47
CA ALA A 268 -8.30 -20.24 -21.19
C ALA A 268 -7.50 -19.94 -22.46
N ARG A 269 -8.00 -20.32 -23.65
CA ARG A 269 -7.31 -20.13 -24.94
C ARG A 269 -6.86 -18.69 -25.22
N PRO A 270 -7.65 -17.62 -24.98
CA PRO A 270 -7.20 -16.26 -25.24
C PRO A 270 -6.07 -15.84 -24.31
N LEU A 271 -6.20 -16.15 -23.01
CA LEU A 271 -5.19 -15.89 -21.99
C LEU A 271 -3.89 -16.65 -22.27
N TRP A 272 -3.99 -17.93 -22.65
CA TRP A 272 -2.86 -18.75 -23.10
C TRP A 272 -2.15 -18.12 -24.29
N ALA A 273 -2.88 -17.76 -25.35
CA ALA A 273 -2.31 -17.18 -26.57
C ALA A 273 -1.61 -15.84 -26.30
N TRP A 274 -2.18 -15.01 -25.41
CA TRP A 274 -1.56 -13.77 -24.94
C TRP A 274 -0.29 -14.06 -24.12
N LEU A 275 -0.31 -15.05 -23.22
CA LEU A 275 0.85 -15.45 -22.40
C LEU A 275 2.02 -15.98 -23.24
N GLN A 276 1.77 -16.66 -24.37
CA GLN A 276 2.83 -17.08 -25.30
C GLN A 276 3.53 -15.90 -26.01
N GLN A 277 2.90 -14.71 -26.06
CA GLN A 277 3.45 -13.50 -26.68
C GLN A 277 4.02 -12.50 -25.65
N PHE A 278 3.64 -12.64 -24.38
CA PHE A 278 4.03 -11.72 -23.32
C PHE A 278 5.52 -11.84 -22.98
N ARG A 279 6.26 -10.74 -23.11
CA ARG A 279 7.72 -10.66 -22.87
C ARG A 279 8.11 -10.31 -21.43
N GLY A 280 7.14 -10.04 -20.56
CA GLY A 280 7.37 -9.74 -19.15
C GLY A 280 7.38 -10.99 -18.26
N SER A 281 7.69 -10.78 -16.98
CA SER A 281 7.64 -11.82 -15.96
C SER A 281 6.20 -12.14 -15.55
N SER A 282 5.81 -13.40 -15.67
CA SER A 282 4.53 -13.93 -15.22
C SER A 282 4.72 -15.00 -14.14
N SER A 283 3.89 -14.98 -13.09
CA SER A 283 3.79 -16.11 -12.14
C SER A 283 3.36 -17.40 -12.86
N GLU A 284 3.40 -18.53 -12.19
CA GLU A 284 2.71 -19.73 -12.66
C GLU A 284 1.18 -19.54 -12.58
N LEU A 285 0.46 -20.24 -13.46
CA LEU A 285 -1.01 -20.31 -13.47
C LEU A 285 -1.42 -21.80 -13.38
N PRO A 286 -1.36 -22.41 -12.18
CA PRO A 286 -1.73 -23.81 -12.01
C PRO A 286 -3.22 -24.01 -12.31
N CYS A 287 -3.53 -24.94 -13.22
CA CYS A 287 -4.89 -25.31 -13.54
C CYS A 287 -5.58 -25.99 -12.34
N SER A 288 -6.78 -25.56 -12.00
CA SER A 288 -7.66 -26.22 -11.04
C SER A 288 -8.59 -27.24 -11.73
N LEU A 289 -9.07 -26.90 -12.93
CA LEU A 289 -9.90 -27.75 -13.77
C LEU A 289 -9.44 -27.69 -15.24
N PRO A 290 -9.79 -28.68 -16.09
CA PRO A 290 -10.34 -29.99 -15.75
C PRO A 290 -9.33 -30.87 -15.00
N ALA A 291 -9.80 -31.90 -14.30
CA ALA A 291 -8.95 -32.78 -13.46
C ALA A 291 -7.73 -33.37 -14.22
N ARG A 292 -7.87 -33.67 -15.52
CA ARG A 292 -6.77 -34.16 -16.39
C ARG A 292 -5.60 -33.17 -16.56
N LEU A 293 -5.77 -31.91 -16.17
CA LEU A 293 -4.75 -30.85 -16.21
C LEU A 293 -4.40 -30.30 -14.82
N ALA A 294 -5.01 -30.79 -13.74
CA ALA A 294 -4.87 -30.22 -12.41
C ALA A 294 -3.39 -30.10 -11.99
N GLY A 295 -2.99 -28.93 -11.51
CA GLY A 295 -1.61 -28.60 -11.13
C GLY A 295 -0.63 -28.32 -12.29
N ARG A 296 -0.97 -28.57 -13.56
CA ARG A 296 -0.15 -28.10 -14.70
C ARG A 296 -0.24 -26.57 -14.81
N ASP A 297 0.88 -25.91 -15.07
CA ASP A 297 0.93 -24.47 -15.38
C ASP A 297 0.37 -24.21 -16.79
N LEU A 298 -0.66 -23.35 -16.91
CA LEU A 298 -1.33 -23.01 -18.17
C LEU A 298 -0.34 -22.62 -19.26
N LYS A 299 0.74 -21.90 -18.92
CA LYS A 299 1.77 -21.45 -19.87
C LYS A 299 2.51 -22.60 -20.57
N ARG A 300 2.52 -23.79 -19.95
CA ARG A 300 3.22 -25.02 -20.40
C ARG A 300 2.27 -26.02 -21.09
N LEU A 301 1.04 -25.61 -21.39
CA LEU A 301 0.07 -26.39 -22.14
C LEU A 301 0.20 -26.17 -23.65
N ALA A 302 -0.13 -27.17 -24.45
CA ALA A 302 -0.27 -27.02 -25.90
C ALA A 302 -1.68 -26.53 -26.27
N ALA A 303 -1.88 -25.96 -27.46
CA ALA A 303 -3.22 -25.52 -27.89
C ALA A 303 -4.30 -26.65 -27.86
N PRO A 304 -3.98 -27.92 -28.20
CA PRO A 304 -4.93 -29.03 -28.06
C PRO A 304 -5.20 -29.47 -26.61
N ASP A 305 -4.31 -29.19 -25.64
CA ASP A 305 -4.62 -29.44 -24.21
C ASP A 305 -5.90 -28.66 -23.81
N LEU A 306 -6.12 -27.50 -24.42
CA LEU A 306 -7.24 -26.59 -24.21
C LEU A 306 -8.44 -26.85 -25.15
N GLU A 307 -8.59 -28.07 -25.67
CA GLU A 307 -9.78 -28.50 -26.41
C GLU A 307 -10.91 -28.99 -25.49
N GLY A 308 -12.15 -28.76 -25.96
CA GLY A 308 -13.37 -28.92 -25.18
C GLY A 308 -13.62 -27.76 -24.20
N CYS A 309 -14.88 -27.53 -23.86
CA CYS A 309 -15.28 -26.69 -22.73
C CYS A 309 -15.66 -27.60 -21.56
N ALA A 310 -15.04 -27.42 -20.40
CA ALA A 310 -15.43 -28.04 -19.15
C ALA A 310 -16.75 -27.40 -18.68
N VAL A 311 -17.85 -28.05 -19.06
CA VAL A 311 -19.15 -27.80 -18.43
C VAL A 311 -19.00 -28.04 -16.94
N ALA A 312 -19.45 -27.09 -16.11
CA ALA A 312 -19.52 -27.30 -14.68
C ALA A 312 -20.56 -28.39 -14.40
N SER A 313 -20.11 -29.63 -14.20
CA SER A 313 -20.98 -30.75 -13.88
C SER A 313 -21.63 -30.50 -12.53
N ARG A 314 -22.88 -30.02 -12.56
CA ARG A 314 -23.84 -30.24 -11.47
C ARG A 314 -23.72 -31.72 -11.06
N PRO A 315 -23.65 -32.04 -9.77
CA PRO A 315 -23.86 -33.41 -9.33
C PRO A 315 -25.19 -33.89 -9.93
N ALA A 316 -25.16 -35.01 -10.65
CA ALA A 316 -26.40 -35.64 -11.07
C ALA A 316 -27.21 -35.98 -9.80
N PRO A 317 -28.53 -35.75 -9.78
CA PRO A 317 -29.36 -36.31 -8.72
C PRO A 317 -29.17 -37.84 -8.73
N PRO A 318 -29.15 -38.50 -7.56
CA PRO A 318 -28.96 -39.94 -7.49
C PRO A 318 -30.03 -40.65 -8.32
N ILE A 319 -29.60 -41.61 -9.15
CA ILE A 319 -30.50 -42.36 -10.03
C ILE A 319 -31.36 -43.28 -9.15
N TRP A 320 -32.61 -42.89 -8.92
CA TRP A 320 -33.60 -43.73 -8.25
C TRP A 320 -34.08 -44.81 -9.20
N THR A 321 -33.60 -46.04 -9.04
CA THR A 321 -34.16 -47.22 -9.69
C THR A 321 -35.35 -47.73 -8.87
N GLY A 322 -36.57 -47.37 -9.28
CA GLY A 322 -37.82 -47.80 -8.67
C GLY A 322 -38.91 -48.02 -9.72
N GLY A 323 -39.66 -49.12 -9.59
CA GLY A 323 -40.71 -49.53 -10.52
C GLY A 323 -42.05 -48.79 -10.33
N PRO A 324 -43.05 -49.07 -11.19
CA PRO A 324 -44.26 -48.25 -11.33
C PRO A 324 -45.39 -48.62 -10.36
N ALA A 325 -46.23 -47.62 -10.07
CA ALA A 325 -47.62 -47.77 -9.64
C ALA A 325 -48.40 -46.50 -10.06
N ASP A 326 -49.67 -46.68 -10.42
CA ASP A 326 -50.51 -45.72 -11.14
C ASP A 326 -51.16 -44.63 -10.25
N GLU A 327 -51.35 -43.43 -10.80
CA GLU A 327 -52.66 -42.74 -10.98
C GLU A 327 -52.46 -41.27 -11.44
N GLU A 328 -53.51 -40.67 -12.01
CA GLU A 328 -53.45 -39.40 -12.77
C GLU A 328 -54.28 -38.23 -12.12
N PRO A 329 -54.57 -37.10 -12.80
CA PRO A 329 -53.86 -35.83 -12.61
C PRO A 329 -54.54 -34.80 -11.69
N LEU A 330 -53.75 -33.92 -11.07
CA LEU A 330 -54.23 -32.62 -10.58
C LEU A 330 -53.24 -31.45 -10.84
N GLY A 331 -53.64 -30.54 -11.73
CA GLY A 331 -53.43 -29.09 -11.62
C GLY A 331 -52.00 -28.51 -11.67
N LEU A 332 -51.52 -28.16 -12.87
CA LEU A 332 -50.48 -27.12 -13.03
C LEU A 332 -51.10 -25.72 -13.03
N PRO A 333 -50.61 -24.78 -12.20
CA PRO A 333 -50.64 -23.34 -12.50
C PRO A 333 -49.41 -22.98 -13.36
N LYS A 334 -49.62 -22.32 -14.50
CA LYS A 334 -48.52 -21.79 -15.34
C LYS A 334 -47.97 -20.49 -14.74
N CYS A 335 -46.69 -20.21 -14.96
CA CYS A 335 -46.07 -18.94 -14.59
C CYS A 335 -46.74 -17.76 -15.33
N CYS A 336 -46.96 -16.64 -14.64
CA CYS A 336 -47.50 -15.43 -15.25
C CYS A 336 -46.49 -14.77 -16.18
N GLN A 337 -46.95 -14.37 -17.38
CA GLN A 337 -46.33 -13.28 -18.15
C GLN A 337 -47.02 -11.95 -17.75
N PRO A 338 -46.35 -10.80 -17.89
CA PRO A 338 -47.02 -9.50 -17.88
C PRO A 338 -47.61 -9.19 -19.27
N ASP A 339 -48.84 -8.69 -19.31
CA ASP A 339 -49.50 -8.25 -20.54
C ASP A 339 -48.95 -6.91 -21.06
N ALA A 340 -49.26 -6.62 -22.33
CA ALA A 340 -48.88 -5.40 -23.05
C ALA A 340 -50.11 -4.50 -23.34
N VAL A 341 -50.04 -3.68 -24.41
CA VAL A 341 -51.05 -2.68 -24.88
C VAL A 341 -50.90 -1.32 -24.15
N ASP A 342 -50.76 -0.16 -24.81
CA ASP A 342 -51.03 0.21 -26.22
C ASP A 342 -50.10 1.31 -26.80
N LYS A 343 -50.08 1.42 -28.16
CA LYS A 343 -49.72 2.56 -29.08
C LYS A 343 -48.59 3.57 -28.72
N ALA A 344 -47.76 4.05 -29.66
CA ALA A 344 -48.06 4.39 -31.06
C ALA A 344 -46.85 4.40 -32.05
N SER A 345 -47.18 4.45 -33.35
CA SER A 345 -46.45 4.83 -34.58
C SER A 345 -44.92 5.13 -34.51
N VAL A 346 -44.03 4.46 -35.26
CA VAL A 346 -43.88 4.30 -36.75
C VAL A 346 -43.37 5.53 -37.49
N LEU A 347 -42.15 5.42 -38.04
CA LEU A 347 -41.76 5.85 -39.40
C LEU A 347 -40.41 5.20 -39.79
N GLU A 348 -40.24 4.81 -41.07
CA GLU A 348 -39.01 4.20 -41.61
C GLU A 348 -38.27 5.12 -42.59
N ALA A 349 -36.93 5.02 -42.61
CA ALA A 349 -36.02 5.03 -43.78
C ALA A 349 -34.55 5.14 -43.29
N GLY A 350 -33.55 4.52 -43.90
CA GLY A 350 -33.51 3.56 -45.00
C GLY A 350 -32.05 3.12 -45.28
N ARG A 351 -31.83 2.03 -46.02
CA ARG A 351 -30.49 1.65 -46.51
C ARG A 351 -30.12 2.46 -47.77
N PRO A 352 -28.82 2.51 -48.11
CA PRO A 352 -28.43 1.92 -49.40
C PRO A 352 -27.29 0.90 -49.27
N ALA A 353 -26.89 0.29 -50.39
CA ALA A 353 -25.86 -0.75 -50.43
C ALA A 353 -25.04 -0.71 -51.73
N SER A 354 -23.91 -1.43 -51.71
CA SER A 354 -23.15 -1.95 -52.87
C SER A 354 -22.26 -0.99 -53.68
N ALA A 355 -20.94 -1.12 -53.46
CA ALA A 355 -19.87 -1.20 -54.48
C ALA A 355 -18.52 -1.42 -53.74
N GLY A 356 -17.57 -2.24 -54.17
CA GLY A 356 -17.56 -3.17 -55.31
C GLY A 356 -16.33 -2.98 -56.21
N ASN A 357 -15.18 -3.57 -55.87
CA ASN A 357 -14.12 -3.90 -56.83
C ASN A 357 -13.04 -4.82 -56.23
N ALA A 358 -12.37 -5.62 -57.08
CA ALA A 358 -11.29 -6.52 -56.69
C ALA A 358 -10.25 -6.71 -57.81
N LEU A 359 -8.97 -6.58 -57.48
CA LEU A 359 -7.78 -6.94 -58.27
C LEU A 359 -6.66 -7.25 -57.24
N LYS A 360 -5.99 -8.41 -57.11
CA LYS A 360 -5.51 -9.52 -57.98
C LYS A 360 -3.98 -9.54 -58.09
N GLY A 361 -3.33 -9.95 -56.99
CA GLY A 361 -2.19 -10.90 -56.96
C GLY A 361 -0.77 -10.46 -57.34
N ARG A 362 0.21 -10.82 -56.49
CA ARG A 362 1.46 -11.53 -56.90
C ARG A 362 2.26 -12.10 -55.72
N VAL A 363 3.06 -13.12 -56.04
CA VAL A 363 3.95 -14.01 -55.24
C VAL A 363 4.92 -14.63 -56.28
N PRO A 364 6.16 -15.13 -56.01
CA PRO A 364 7.08 -15.09 -54.85
C PRO A 364 8.39 -14.34 -55.26
N PRO A 365 9.65 -14.75 -54.94
CA PRO A 365 10.25 -15.41 -53.76
C PRO A 365 11.41 -14.60 -53.12
N GLY A 366 12.08 -15.16 -52.09
CA GLY A 366 13.38 -14.65 -51.60
C GLY A 366 13.87 -15.33 -50.32
N ASP A 367 14.84 -16.23 -50.43
CA ASP A 367 15.44 -16.94 -49.29
C ASP A 367 16.45 -16.08 -48.51
N SER A 368 16.56 -16.30 -47.18
CA SER A 368 17.86 -16.60 -46.53
C SER A 368 17.77 -16.74 -45.01
N ALA A 369 18.62 -17.64 -44.50
CA ALA A 369 19.12 -17.76 -43.13
C ALA A 369 20.65 -18.06 -43.25
N PRO A 370 21.46 -18.17 -42.17
CA PRO A 370 21.16 -18.07 -40.74
C PRO A 370 22.07 -17.09 -39.96
N GLY A 371 21.78 -16.91 -38.66
CA GLY A 371 22.66 -16.22 -37.69
C GLY A 371 23.00 -17.16 -36.51
N ASN A 372 24.24 -17.12 -36.01
CA ASN A 372 24.81 -18.21 -35.19
C ASN A 372 24.81 -17.96 -33.67
N ARG A 373 24.98 -19.05 -32.92
CA ARG A 373 25.05 -19.22 -31.46
C ARG A 373 25.72 -18.08 -30.67
N SER A 374 25.21 -17.84 -29.45
CA SER A 374 26.07 -17.79 -28.25
C SER A 374 25.34 -18.28 -27.00
N GLY A 375 26.10 -18.80 -26.02
CA GLY A 375 25.60 -19.48 -24.83
C GLY A 375 25.30 -18.57 -23.63
N PRO A 376 24.99 -19.15 -22.46
CA PRO A 376 24.30 -18.46 -21.38
C PRO A 376 25.17 -17.47 -20.59
N ARG A 377 24.53 -16.43 -20.05
CA ARG A 377 25.02 -15.67 -18.89
C ARG A 377 24.09 -15.90 -17.71
N HIS A 378 24.58 -16.57 -16.68
CA HIS A 378 24.01 -16.46 -15.34
C HIS A 378 24.18 -15.01 -14.88
N ILE A 379 23.09 -14.37 -14.46
CA ILE A 379 23.11 -13.17 -13.64
C ILE A 379 22.15 -13.42 -12.49
N ASN A 380 22.71 -13.63 -11.30
CA ASN A 380 21.94 -13.49 -10.07
C ASN A 380 21.87 -12.00 -9.77
N ASP A 381 20.68 -11.43 -9.61
CA ASP A 381 20.52 -10.14 -8.95
C ASP A 381 19.29 -10.17 -8.03
N SER A 382 19.51 -9.79 -6.78
CA SER A 382 18.49 -9.48 -5.78
C SER A 382 18.69 -8.04 -5.34
N PRO A 383 17.63 -7.36 -4.89
CA PRO A 383 17.83 -6.37 -3.83
C PRO A 383 16.89 -6.60 -2.62
N PHE A 384 17.53 -6.87 -1.48
CA PHE A 384 17.15 -6.50 -0.11
C PHE A 384 15.75 -6.82 0.48
N GLY A 385 15.75 -7.22 1.77
CA GLY A 385 14.94 -6.45 2.73
C GLY A 385 14.21 -7.17 3.87
N THR A 386 14.21 -8.51 3.97
CA THR A 386 13.43 -9.21 5.03
C THR A 386 14.16 -9.26 6.37
N LEU A 387 13.61 -8.58 7.39
CA LEU A 387 13.89 -8.89 8.80
C LEU A 387 13.24 -10.25 9.17
N PRO A 388 13.88 -11.08 10.02
CA PRO A 388 13.37 -12.41 10.35
C PRO A 388 12.21 -12.36 11.35
N GLY A 389 11.00 -12.71 10.89
CA GLY A 389 9.93 -13.14 11.77
C GLY A 389 10.10 -14.62 12.11
N SER A 390 10.28 -14.95 13.39
CA SER A 390 10.37 -16.34 13.85
C SER A 390 9.03 -17.07 13.61
N ALA A 391 9.07 -18.15 12.83
CA ALA A 391 7.95 -19.06 12.64
C ALA A 391 8.31 -20.44 13.20
N GLU A 392 7.58 -20.90 14.21
CA GLU A 392 7.69 -22.25 14.75
C GLU A 392 7.00 -23.28 13.82
N PRO A 393 7.48 -24.53 13.75
CA PRO A 393 6.91 -25.55 12.88
C PRO A 393 5.57 -26.10 13.42
N PRO A 394 4.70 -26.65 12.55
CA PRO A 394 3.42 -27.22 12.96
C PRO A 394 3.60 -28.56 13.71
N LEU A 395 2.82 -28.74 14.78
CA LEU A 395 2.71 -30.01 15.53
C LEU A 395 1.46 -30.80 15.10
N THR A 396 1.57 -32.12 15.06
CA THR A 396 0.47 -33.04 14.71
C THR A 396 0.42 -34.21 15.69
N ALA A 397 -0.74 -34.44 16.33
CA ALA A 397 -0.98 -35.40 17.43
C ALA A 397 -0.16 -35.11 18.72
N VAL A 398 -0.67 -35.25 19.94
CA VAL A 398 -1.60 -36.24 20.52
C VAL A 398 -2.68 -35.57 21.43
N GLN A 399 -3.67 -36.33 21.87
CA GLN A 399 -4.85 -35.96 22.70
C GLN A 399 -5.07 -37.06 23.78
N PRO A 400 -5.93 -36.88 24.81
CA PRO A 400 -6.02 -35.82 25.83
C PRO A 400 -6.08 -36.35 27.30
N GLU A 401 -6.01 -35.44 28.29
CA GLU A 401 -6.65 -35.40 29.64
C GLU A 401 -5.97 -34.23 30.39
N GLY A 402 -6.54 -33.41 31.30
CA GLY A 402 -7.51 -33.59 32.38
C GLY A 402 -6.77 -33.33 33.72
N SER A 403 -7.19 -32.51 34.70
CA SER A 403 -8.28 -31.52 34.84
C SER A 403 -8.18 -30.77 36.20
N GLN A 404 -8.44 -29.46 36.26
CA GLN A 404 -8.70 -28.63 37.47
C GLN A 404 -7.50 -28.41 38.47
N PRO A 405 -7.65 -27.75 39.65
CA PRO A 405 -7.22 -26.34 39.81
C PRO A 405 -6.27 -26.05 41.02
N PRO A 406 -5.70 -24.83 41.16
CA PRO A 406 -4.76 -24.50 42.24
C PRO A 406 -5.41 -24.23 43.60
N GLY A 407 -4.73 -24.62 44.69
CA GLY A 407 -5.11 -24.32 46.07
C GLY A 407 -3.91 -24.03 46.99
N SER A 408 -4.14 -23.19 47.99
CA SER A 408 -3.26 -22.84 49.13
C SER A 408 -4.14 -22.37 50.30
N PRO A 409 -3.69 -22.15 51.56
CA PRO A 409 -2.34 -22.22 52.14
C PRO A 409 -2.16 -23.53 53.01
N THR A 410 -1.59 -23.69 54.22
CA THR A 410 -1.12 -22.78 55.32
C THR A 410 -0.19 -23.51 56.31
N THR A 411 0.68 -22.77 57.03
CA THR A 411 1.49 -23.19 58.23
C THR A 411 2.57 -24.27 58.00
N GLY A 412 3.63 -24.42 58.81
CA GLY A 412 4.11 -23.68 60.00
C GLY A 412 5.58 -24.02 60.34
N PRO A 413 6.24 -23.37 61.33
CA PRO A 413 7.72 -23.32 61.41
C PRO A 413 8.38 -24.25 62.47
N ARG A 414 9.68 -24.60 62.27
CA ARG A 414 10.64 -24.87 63.37
C ARG A 414 12.15 -24.89 62.96
N ARG A 415 12.91 -23.97 63.59
CA ARG A 415 14.27 -24.07 64.17
C ARG A 415 15.51 -24.49 63.32
N ARG A 416 16.54 -23.62 63.35
CA ARG A 416 17.98 -23.98 63.29
C ARG A 416 18.50 -24.32 64.71
N PRO A 417 19.63 -25.03 64.88
CA PRO A 417 20.99 -24.44 64.92
C PRO A 417 21.99 -25.23 64.03
N GLY A 418 23.31 -24.96 63.95
CA GLY A 418 24.20 -23.95 64.56
C GLY A 418 25.62 -24.01 63.92
N CYS A 419 26.46 -22.99 64.13
CA CYS A 419 27.72 -22.77 63.39
C CYS A 419 28.92 -23.64 63.81
N SER A 420 29.91 -23.85 62.92
CA SER A 420 31.30 -23.47 63.25
C SER A 420 32.28 -23.25 62.05
N ARG A 421 33.19 -22.30 62.32
CA ARG A 421 34.50 -21.84 61.77
C ARG A 421 35.42 -22.79 60.96
N LYS A 422 36.54 -22.34 60.32
CA LYS A 422 37.07 -21.05 59.76
C LYS A 422 38.57 -21.18 59.35
N ASN A 423 39.02 -20.59 58.22
CA ASN A 423 40.35 -19.96 57.89
C ASN A 423 40.52 -19.84 56.35
N ARG A 424 41.06 -18.79 55.69
CA ARG A 424 42.37 -18.05 55.71
C ARG A 424 43.56 -18.94 55.25
N THR A 425 44.45 -18.57 54.31
CA THR A 425 44.87 -17.29 53.63
C THR A 425 45.36 -17.58 52.18
N ARG A 426 45.16 -16.72 51.15
CA ARG A 426 45.95 -15.54 50.65
C ARG A 426 47.36 -15.83 50.05
N SER A 427 47.66 -15.23 48.87
CA SER A 427 49.00 -15.00 48.24
C SER A 427 49.77 -16.24 47.72
N GLN A 428 50.71 -16.18 46.75
CA GLN A 428 50.99 -15.30 45.58
C GLN A 428 52.13 -15.91 44.71
N CYS A 429 52.26 -15.51 43.43
CA CYS A 429 53.45 -15.71 42.55
C CYS A 429 53.87 -17.17 42.19
N ARG A 430 54.89 -17.44 41.33
CA ARG A 430 55.31 -16.95 39.97
C ARG A 430 56.57 -17.78 39.55
N LEU A 431 56.89 -17.88 38.24
CA LEU A 431 57.99 -18.71 37.64
C LEU A 431 57.76 -20.23 37.76
N GLY A 432 58.27 -21.15 36.92
CA GLY A 432 59.09 -21.12 35.68
C GLY A 432 59.51 -22.59 35.32
N GLN A 433 60.20 -22.97 34.23
CA GLN A 433 60.58 -22.35 32.94
C GLN A 433 61.22 -23.44 32.01
N ALA A 434 61.20 -23.27 30.66
CA ALA A 434 61.76 -24.16 29.60
C ALA A 434 61.01 -25.52 29.39
N GLY A 435 61.05 -26.17 28.20
CA GLY A 435 61.61 -25.86 26.86
C GLY A 435 61.22 -27.00 25.86
N GLY A 436 61.47 -26.96 24.54
CA GLY A 436 62.07 -25.96 23.65
C GLY A 436 62.17 -26.46 22.17
N GLY A 437 62.60 -25.59 21.24
CA GLY A 437 62.78 -25.85 19.79
C GLY A 437 61.50 -25.68 18.94
N GLY A 438 61.53 -25.21 17.67
CA GLY A 438 62.59 -24.66 16.79
C GLY A 438 62.25 -24.93 15.30
N GLY A 439 62.48 -24.06 14.30
CA GLY A 439 62.94 -22.67 14.26
C GLY A 439 62.96 -22.11 12.80
N GLY A 440 63.41 -20.86 12.59
CA GLY A 440 63.61 -20.20 11.27
C GLY A 440 62.45 -19.29 10.81
N SER A 441 62.56 -17.95 10.83
CA SER A 441 63.32 -17.03 9.94
C SER A 441 62.52 -16.56 8.70
N GLY A 442 62.21 -15.28 8.51
CA GLY A 442 62.34 -14.11 9.40
C GLY A 442 61.97 -12.77 8.73
N GLY A 443 61.84 -11.71 9.54
CA GLY A 443 62.17 -10.31 9.21
C GLY A 443 61.18 -9.47 8.36
N VAL A 444 61.01 -8.15 8.55
CA VAL A 444 61.58 -7.19 9.53
C VAL A 444 60.55 -6.07 9.81
N GLU A 445 60.45 -5.67 11.09
CA GLU A 445 60.02 -4.39 11.75
C GLU A 445 59.20 -3.29 11.02
N GLY A 446 58.42 -2.45 11.72
CA GLY A 446 58.05 -2.45 13.15
C GLY A 446 57.72 -1.04 13.73
N SER A 447 56.97 -1.00 14.86
CA SER A 447 56.66 0.19 15.70
C SER A 447 55.81 1.33 15.06
N GLY A 448 55.18 2.26 15.80
CA GLY A 448 54.95 2.36 17.26
C GLY A 448 54.49 3.79 17.67
N SER A 449 53.46 3.91 18.53
CA SER A 449 52.95 5.19 19.11
C SER A 449 53.78 5.65 20.34
N PRO A 450 53.51 6.78 21.07
CA PRO A 450 52.49 7.86 20.95
C PRO A 450 53.20 9.26 20.92
N PRO A 451 52.99 10.31 21.78
CA PRO A 451 51.81 10.88 22.48
C PRO A 451 51.63 12.43 22.46
N GLY A 452 50.37 12.91 22.59
CA GLY A 452 50.00 13.97 23.55
C GLY A 452 50.00 15.49 23.21
N LEU A 453 49.05 16.19 23.85
CA LEU A 453 49.04 17.61 24.30
C LEU A 453 48.97 18.82 23.32
N ALA A 454 47.81 19.51 23.40
CA ALA A 454 47.63 20.95 23.74
C ALA A 454 47.88 22.12 22.74
N CYS A 455 47.04 23.16 22.93
CA CYS A 455 47.18 24.59 22.55
C CYS A 455 47.15 25.03 21.06
N GLY A 456 46.58 26.22 20.83
CA GLY A 456 46.61 26.95 19.54
C GLY A 456 45.43 27.92 19.36
N LEU A 457 45.69 29.23 19.30
CA LEU A 457 44.67 30.30 19.17
C LEU A 457 44.86 31.13 17.88
N VAL A 458 43.86 31.12 16.99
CA VAL A 458 43.38 32.29 16.22
C VAL A 458 44.39 32.89 15.20
N PRO A 459 44.00 33.85 14.31
CA PRO A 459 43.05 33.74 13.20
C PRO A 459 43.77 33.63 11.83
N LEU A 460 42.98 33.55 10.74
CA LEU A 460 43.38 34.17 9.48
C LEU A 460 42.19 34.96 8.90
N ALA A 461 42.42 36.24 8.62
CA ALA A 461 41.42 37.12 8.03
C ALA A 461 41.50 37.09 6.50
N LEU A 462 40.36 37.26 5.82
CA LEU A 462 40.34 37.72 4.43
C LEU A 462 39.43 38.94 4.32
N THR A 463 39.84 39.88 3.47
CA THR A 463 39.42 41.29 3.53
C THR A 463 38.60 41.72 2.31
N LEU A 464 37.56 42.53 2.55
CA LEU A 464 36.81 43.29 1.54
C LEU A 464 36.02 42.38 0.55
N VAL A 465 34.99 42.85 -0.16
CA VAL A 465 34.65 44.22 -0.62
C VAL A 465 33.35 44.74 0.00
N LEU A 466 33.35 46.04 0.31
CA LEU A 466 32.15 46.81 0.62
C LEU A 466 32.25 48.14 -0.14
N TRP A 467 31.32 48.39 -1.05
CA TRP A 467 31.15 49.70 -1.69
C TRP A 467 29.77 50.25 -1.33
N THR A 468 29.78 51.42 -0.68
CA THR A 468 28.91 52.60 -0.90
C THR A 468 27.45 52.35 -1.32
N VAL A 469 26.47 53.03 -0.71
CA VAL A 469 26.19 54.44 -1.03
C VAL A 469 25.41 55.14 0.10
N LEU A 470 25.53 56.48 0.15
CA LEU A 470 24.88 57.45 1.05
C LEU A 470 25.34 57.49 2.52
N GLY A 471 25.42 58.72 3.05
CA GLY A 471 25.81 59.08 4.41
C GLY A 471 25.52 60.56 4.66
N ARG A 472 26.13 61.14 5.70
CA ARG A 472 25.87 62.48 6.30
C ARG A 472 24.55 62.58 7.10
N CYS A 473 24.68 62.59 8.42
CA CYS A 473 24.87 63.85 9.15
C CYS A 473 26.14 63.75 9.99
#